data_AF-A0A511Y8T8-F1
#
_entry.id   AF-A0A511Y8T8-F1
#
_cell.length_a   1.000
_cell.length_b   1.000
_cell.length_c   1.000
_cell.angle_alpha   90.00
_cell.angle_beta   90.00
_cell.angle_gamma   90.00
#
_symmetry.space_group_name_H-M   'P 1'
#
loop_
_entity.id
_entity.type
_entity.pdbx_description
1 polymer ?
#
loop_
_entity_poly.entity_id
_entity_poly.type
_entity_poly.pdbx_seq_one_letter_code
_entity_poly.pdbx_strand_id
1 'polypeptide(L)' 'MENKEKGKINYGDYQLLGELLSVSSDAARKRYKRNEKEALKAMEKIQENRKRFVLDYRKSLQTD' A
#
# COMPACT_ATOMS: atom_id res chain seq x y z
N MET A 1 19.95 6.24 9.08
CA MET A 1 18.70 5.52 8.77
C MET A 1 18.37 5.86 7.33
N GLU A 2 18.52 4.90 6.42
CA GLU A 2 18.19 5.10 5.00
C GLU A 2 16.75 5.55 4.86
N ASN A 3 16.54 6.69 4.20
CA ASN A 3 15.23 7.10 3.70
C ASN A 3 14.84 6.11 2.59
N LYS A 4 14.25 4.96 2.95
CA LYS A 4 13.43 4.19 1.99
C LYS A 4 12.43 5.20 1.43
N GLU A 5 12.57 5.58 0.16
CA GLU A 5 11.62 6.46 -0.50
C GLU A 5 10.21 5.90 -0.26
N LYS A 6 9.40 6.62 0.52
CA LYS A 6 8.02 6.21 0.77
C LYS A 6 7.36 6.14 -0.59
N GLY A 7 6.96 4.93 -1.01
CA GLY A 7 6.31 4.72 -2.29
C GLY A 7 5.13 5.67 -2.43
N LYS A 8 4.88 6.18 -3.65
CA LYS A 8 3.72 7.04 -3.91
C LYS A 8 2.45 6.32 -3.45
N ILE A 9 1.78 6.90 -2.45
CA ILE A 9 0.52 6.41 -1.91
C ILE A 9 -0.60 6.82 -2.87
N ASN A 10 -1.36 5.84 -3.33
CA ASN A 10 -2.56 6.06 -4.11
C ASN A 10 -3.77 6.14 -3.19
N TYR A 11 -4.85 6.82 -3.61
CA TYR A 11 -6.07 6.93 -2.80
C TYR A 11 -6.65 5.54 -2.43
N GLY A 12 -6.64 4.61 -3.38
CA GLY A 12 -7.07 3.21 -3.15
C GLY A 12 -6.20 2.44 -2.14
N ASP A 13 -4.97 2.87 -1.87
CA ASP A 13 -4.12 2.20 -0.87
C ASP A 13 -4.71 2.40 0.54
N TYR A 14 -5.39 3.53 0.82
CA TYR A 14 -6.07 3.73 2.12
C TYR A 14 -7.34 2.91 2.27
N GLN A 15 -8.05 2.65 1.16
CA GLN A 15 -9.22 1.78 1.17
C GLN A 15 -8.82 0.37 1.59
N LEU A 16 -7.80 -0.19 0.91
CA LEU A 16 -7.28 -1.52 1.22
C LEU A 16 -6.63 -1.57 2.62
N LEU A 17 -6.00 -0.49 3.07
CA LEU A 17 -5.49 -0.40 4.43
C LEU A 17 -6.62 -0.48 5.47
N GLY A 18 -7.77 0.15 5.20
CA GLY A 18 -8.96 0.05 6.03
C GLY A 18 -9.45 -1.38 6.17
N GLU A 19 -9.54 -2.10 5.05
CA GLU A 19 -9.92 -3.52 5.01
C GLU A 19 -8.95 -4.38 5.83
N LEU A 20 -7.64 -4.24 5.63
CA LEU A 20 -6.62 -5.01 6.36
C LEU A 20 -6.63 -4.74 7.88
N LEU A 21 -6.95 -3.51 8.29
CA LEU A 21 -6.98 -3.11 9.69
C LEU A 21 -8.38 -3.22 10.31
N SER A 22 -9.39 -3.68 9.56
CA SER A 22 -10.79 -3.74 9.97
C SER A 22 -11.32 -2.40 10.52
N VAL A 23 -11.01 -1.30 9.82
CA VAL A 23 -11.47 0.06 10.16
C VAL A 23 -11.84 0.83 8.88
N SER A 24 -12.48 1.98 9.01
CA SER A 24 -12.73 2.85 7.85
C SER A 24 -11.42 3.33 7.20
N SER A 25 -11.46 3.61 5.90
CA SER A 25 -10.33 4.18 5.14
C SER A 25 -9.79 5.46 5.81
N ASP A 26 -10.66 6.32 6.33
CA ASP A 26 -10.27 7.52 7.07
C ASP A 26 -9.57 7.21 8.39
N ALA A 27 -10.05 6.22 9.15
CA ALA A 27 -9.39 5.79 10.37
C ALA A 27 -8.01 5.21 10.05
N ALA A 28 -7.92 4.32 9.07
CA ALA A 28 -6.66 3.76 8.57
C ALA A 28 -5.66 4.84 8.13
N ARG A 29 -6.12 5.85 7.38
CA ARG A 29 -5.30 7.01 6.98
C ARG A 29 -4.77 7.78 8.18
N LYS A 30 -5.59 8.02 9.21
CA LYS A 30 -5.16 8.68 10.46
C LYS A 30 -4.12 7.84 11.20
N ARG A 31 -4.30 6.52 11.29
CA ARG A 31 -3.34 5.58 11.91
C ARG A 31 -1.99 5.60 11.20
N TYR A 32 -2.00 5.49 9.86
CA TYR A 32 -0.80 5.58 9.04
C TYR A 32 -0.06 6.91 9.23
N LYS A 33 -0.78 8.04 9.20
CA LYS A 33 -0.20 9.38 9.44
C LYS A 33 0.40 9.54 10.84
N ARG A 34 -0.10 8.80 11.83
CA ARG A 34 0.42 8.75 13.20
C ARG A 34 1.59 7.76 13.37
N ASN A 35 2.08 7.17 12.29
CA ASN A 35 3.16 6.18 12.30
C ASN A 35 2.84 4.96 13.18
N GLU A 36 1.56 4.59 13.29
CA GLU A 36 1.19 3.36 13.99
C GLU A 36 1.83 2.15 13.28
N LYS A 37 2.55 1.33 14.04
CA LYS A 37 3.40 0.26 13.53
C LYS A 37 2.69 -0.68 12.56
N GLU A 38 1.48 -1.12 12.93
CA GLU A 38 0.67 -2.02 12.08
C GLU A 38 0.20 -1.34 10.79
N ALA A 39 -0.14 -0.04 10.85
CA ALA A 39 -0.55 0.71 9.66
C ALA A 39 0.61 0.95 8.70
N LEU A 40 1.82 1.22 9.22
CA LEU A 40 3.04 1.33 8.41
C LEU A 40 3.36 0.00 7.71
N LYS A 41 3.37 -1.10 8.48
CA LYS A 41 3.67 -2.44 7.97
C LYS A 41 2.65 -2.90 6.91
N ALA A 42 1.37 -2.64 7.14
CA ALA A 42 0.32 -2.97 6.18
C ALA A 42 0.44 -2.11 4.90
N MET A 43 0.72 -0.81 5.03
CA MET A 43 0.91 0.07 3.87
C MET A 43 2.12 -0.34 3.03
N GLU A 44 3.24 -0.74 3.64
CA GLU A 44 4.42 -1.25 2.92
C GLU A 44 4.04 -2.47 2.07
N LYS A 45 3.34 -3.45 2.65
CA LYS A 45 2.84 -4.63 1.93
C LYS A 45 1.89 -4.29 0.79
N ILE A 46 0.98 -3.33 0.98
CA ILE A 46 0.06 -2.87 -0.07
C ILE A 46 0.86 -2.33 -1.26
N GLN A 47 1.85 -1.48 -1.00
CA GLN A 47 2.64 -0.85 -2.06
C GLN A 47 3.51 -1.86 -2.80
N GLU A 48 4.14 -2.79 -2.10
CA GLU A 48 4.93 -3.88 -2.69
C GLU A 48 4.06 -4.77 -3.58
N ASN A 49 2.91 -5.22 -3.05
CA ASN A 49 1.99 -6.08 -3.79
C ASN A 49 1.43 -5.37 -5.03
N ARG A 50 1.06 -4.09 -4.93
CA ARG A 50 0.55 -3.31 -6.06
C ARG A 50 1.60 -3.16 -7.16
N LYS A 51 2.86 -2.85 -6.81
CA LYS A 51 3.96 -2.77 -7.78
C LYS A 51 4.16 -4.10 -8.49
N ARG A 52 4.25 -5.20 -7.73
CA ARG A 52 4.42 -6.55 -8.28
C ARG A 52 3.28 -6.91 -9.22
N PHE A 53 2.03 -6.77 -8.77
CA PHE A 53 0.84 -7.11 -9.55
C PHE A 53 0.79 -6.36 -10.89
N VAL A 54 1.04 -5.05 -10.90
CA VAL A 54 1.05 -4.25 -12.14
C VAL A 54 2.16 -4.69 -13.09
N LEU A 55 3.36 -4.98 -12.57
CA LEU A 55 4.47 -5.45 -13.39
C LEU A 55 4.19 -6.82 -14.00
N ASP A 56 3.70 -7.76 -13.21
CA ASP A 56 3.40 -9.13 -13.65
C ASP A 56 2.30 -9.12 -14.71
N TYR A 57 1.24 -8.34 -14.50
CA TYR A 57 0.16 -8.19 -15.48
C TYR A 57 0.63 -7.53 -16.78
N ARG A 58 1.51 -6.53 -16.72
CA ARG A 58 2.06 -5.92 -17.95
C ARG A 58 2.95 -6.88 -18.73
N LYS A 59 3.77 -7.68 -18.03
CA LYS A 59 4.59 -8.71 -18.67
C LYS A 59 3.73 -9.75 -19.38
N SER A 60 2.63 -10.18 -18.78
CA SER A 60 1.71 -11.12 -19.42
C SER A 60 1.06 -10.58 -20.69
N LEU A 61 0.98 -9.26 -20.87
CA LEU A 61 0.46 -8.62 -22.09
C LEU A 61 1.52 -8.43 -23.19
N GLN A 62 2.81 -8.53 -22.86
CA GLN A 62 3.91 -8.37 -23.83
C GLN A 62 4.32 -9.70 -24.46
N THR A 63 3.64 -10.79 -24.11
CA THR A 63 3.90 -12.12 -24.64
C THR A 63 2.91 -12.38 -25.78
N ASP A 64 3.07 -11.65 -26.88
CA ASP A 64 2.42 -11.87 -28.19
C ASP A 64 3.47 -11.68 -29.30
#